data_AF-A0A838U9T4-F1
#
_entry.id   AF-A0A838U9T4-F1
#
_cell.length_a   1.000
_cell.length_b   1.000
_cell.length_c   1.000
_cell.angle_alpha   90.00
_cell.angle_beta   90.00
_cell.angle_gamma   90.00
#
_symmetry.space_group_name_H-M   'P 1'
#
loop_
_entity.id
_entity.type
_entity.pdbx_description
1 polymer ?
#
loop_
_entity_poly.entity_id
_entity_poly.type
_entity_poly.pdbx_seq_one_letter_code
_entity_poly.pdbx_strand_id
1 'polypeptide(L)'
;GLRMMMVFMSNWDVLDLQNQVLDVGREHHYIVSDLGSTFGRLGNNNLPTIYRFGRKTGSPRHYANTRFVKGIEDGEFKIYYKGKNRGLFKGFTVRQAAWLSSLLNRLSDRQISDAFRAANYSSADVDSFTNSVRRKITELDRAVDSVVAMR
;
A
#
# COMPACT_ATOMS: atom_id res chain seq x y z
N GLY A 1 7.56 5.64 5.34
CA GLY A 1 7.31 4.21 5.57
C GLY A 1 5.83 3.93 5.73
N LEU A 2 5.25 4.18 6.90
CA LEU A 2 3.89 3.71 7.24
C LEU A 2 2.76 4.30 6.37
N ARG A 3 2.80 5.60 6.01
CA ARG A 3 1.86 6.16 5.02
C ARG A 3 1.93 5.47 3.65
N MET A 4 3.12 5.05 3.24
CA MET A 4 3.32 4.30 1.99
C MET A 4 2.74 2.88 2.09
N MET A 5 2.76 2.25 3.27
CA MET A 5 2.08 0.98 3.54
C MET A 5 0.56 1.06 3.31
N MET A 6 -0.07 2.19 3.62
CA MET A 6 -1.51 2.36 3.36
C MET A 6 -1.83 2.31 1.86
N VAL A 7 -0.96 2.88 1.02
CA VAL A 7 -1.09 2.78 -0.44
C VAL A 7 -0.75 1.38 -0.94
N PHE A 8 0.24 0.72 -0.34
CA PHE A 8 0.58 -0.67 -0.67
C PHE A 8 -0.65 -1.57 -0.54
N MET A 9 -1.40 -1.43 0.56
CA MET A 9 -2.64 -2.18 0.81
C MET A 9 -3.84 -1.70 -0.03
N SER A 10 -3.66 -0.70 -0.90
CA SER A 10 -4.75 -0.01 -1.62
C SER A 10 -5.85 0.50 -0.67
N ASN A 11 -5.47 1.01 0.51
CA ASN A 11 -6.43 1.62 1.42
C ASN A 11 -6.99 2.91 0.80
N TRP A 12 -8.31 2.98 0.64
CA TRP A 12 -8.98 4.17 0.12
C TRP A 12 -9.56 5.07 1.20
N ASP A 13 -9.65 4.57 2.44
CA ASP A 13 -10.16 5.31 3.60
C ASP A 13 -8.97 5.81 4.43
N VAL A 14 -8.32 6.85 3.91
CA VAL A 14 -7.19 7.51 4.59
C VAL A 14 -7.63 8.88 5.08
N LEU A 15 -8.80 8.92 5.72
CA LEU A 15 -9.26 10.11 6.42
C LEU A 15 -8.32 10.37 7.60
N ASP A 16 -8.07 11.65 7.91
CA ASP A 16 -7.21 12.05 9.04
C ASP A 16 -7.75 11.53 10.40
N LEU A 17 -9.02 11.16 10.45
CA LEU A 17 -9.63 10.50 11.61
C LEU A 17 -9.14 9.06 11.82
N GLN A 18 -8.78 8.34 10.76
CA GLN A 18 -8.41 6.93 10.80
C GLN A 18 -6.89 6.71 10.81
N ASN A 19 -6.11 7.74 10.50
CA ASN A 19 -4.66 7.70 10.43
C ASN A 19 -4.10 8.91 11.17
N GLN A 20 -3.57 8.68 12.37
CA GLN A 20 -3.05 9.75 13.22
C GLN A 20 -1.63 9.46 13.67
N VAL A 21 -0.85 10.52 13.83
CA VAL A 21 0.40 10.46 14.57
C VAL A 21 0.10 11.01 15.96
N LEU A 22 0.25 10.15 16.98
CA LEU A 22 0.14 10.56 18.37
C LEU A 22 1.53 10.82 18.94
N ASP A 23 1.65 11.87 19.74
CA ASP A 23 2.84 12.14 20.54
C ASP A 23 2.69 11.44 21.89
N VAL A 24 3.45 10.36 22.08
CA VAL A 24 3.44 9.55 23.30
C VAL A 24 4.78 9.74 24.01
N GLY A 25 4.84 10.76 24.86
CA GLY A 25 6.07 11.14 25.56
C GLY A 25 7.14 11.64 24.59
N ARG A 26 8.18 10.83 24.35
CA ARG A 26 9.27 11.13 23.38
C ARG A 26 9.15 10.35 22.06
N GLU A 27 8.06 9.61 21.89
CA GLU A 27 7.82 8.79 20.71
C GLU A 27 6.67 9.32 19.87
N HIS A 28 6.72 9.06 18.56
CA HIS A 28 5.62 9.29 17.65
C HIS A 28 5.01 7.95 17.26
N HIS A 29 3.75 7.73 17.60
CA HIS A 29 3.02 6.51 17.28
C HIS A 29 2.10 6.77 16.09
N TYR A 30 2.32 6.06 14.99
CA TYR A 30 1.40 6.10 13.86
C TYR A 30 0.31 5.07 14.09
N ILE A 31 -0.88 5.55 14.43
CA ILE A 31 -2.06 4.72 14.67
C ILE A 31 -2.91 4.67 13.43
N VAL A 32 -3.31 3.45 13.09
CA VAL A 32 -4.27 3.18 12.03
C VAL A 32 -5.48 2.50 12.65
N SER A 33 -6.64 3.13 12.52
CA SER A 33 -7.93 2.51 12.83
C SER A 33 -8.66 2.27 11.52
N ASP A 34 -9.18 1.05 11.35
CA ASP A 34 -9.91 0.60 10.16
C ASP A 34 -9.04 0.31 8.91
N LEU A 35 -8.77 -0.98 8.72
CA LEU A 35 -8.18 -1.54 7.50
C LEU A 35 -9.20 -2.38 6.72
N GLY A 36 -10.49 -2.27 7.06
CA GLY A 36 -11.58 -3.01 6.41
C GLY A 36 -11.78 -2.61 4.95
N SER A 37 -11.24 -1.47 4.52
CA SER A 37 -11.34 -0.92 3.16
C SER A 37 -10.07 -1.11 2.32
N THR A 38 -9.40 -2.25 2.46
CA THR A 38 -8.12 -2.57 1.81
C THR A 38 -8.22 -3.72 0.80
N PHE A 39 -7.09 -4.06 0.17
CA PHE A 39 -6.92 -5.21 -0.73
C PHE A 39 -7.94 -5.31 -1.86
N GLY A 40 -8.23 -4.17 -2.48
CA GLY A 40 -8.99 -4.11 -3.73
C GLY A 40 -8.49 -2.99 -4.62
N ARG A 41 -9.37 -2.08 -5.04
CA ARG A 41 -9.02 -0.99 -5.94
C ARG A 41 -9.55 0.35 -5.43
N LEU A 42 -8.68 1.35 -5.48
CA LEU A 42 -9.02 2.75 -5.24
C LEU A 42 -9.98 3.28 -6.32
N GLY A 43 -11.02 4.01 -5.90
CA GLY A 43 -11.95 4.68 -6.82
C GLY A 43 -11.28 5.86 -7.54
N ASN A 44 -11.80 6.21 -8.72
CA ASN A 44 -11.41 7.44 -9.41
C ASN A 44 -12.19 8.63 -8.82
N ASN A 45 -11.48 9.67 -8.41
CA ASN A 45 -12.06 10.79 -7.67
C ASN A 45 -12.36 12.04 -8.52
N ASN A 46 -12.26 11.95 -9.85
CA ASN A 46 -12.53 13.11 -10.71
C ASN A 46 -14.00 13.56 -10.69
N LEU A 47 -14.90 12.90 -9.94
CA LEU A 47 -16.32 13.24 -9.83
C LEU A 47 -16.77 13.23 -8.35
N PRO A 48 -17.27 14.36 -7.81
CA PRO A 48 -17.47 14.58 -6.37
C PRO A 48 -18.53 13.69 -5.72
N THR A 49 -19.49 13.16 -6.47
CA THR A 49 -20.55 12.24 -5.98
C THR A 49 -20.38 10.80 -6.44
N ILE A 50 -19.55 10.54 -7.46
CA ILE A 50 -19.42 9.21 -8.10
C ILE A 50 -18.17 8.45 -7.63
N TYR A 51 -17.32 9.09 -6.83
CA TYR A 51 -16.03 8.53 -6.40
C TYR A 51 -16.11 7.17 -5.66
N ARG A 52 -17.27 6.82 -5.09
CA ARG A 52 -17.52 5.51 -4.46
C ARG A 52 -17.78 4.39 -5.48
N PHE A 53 -18.36 4.67 -6.64
CA PHE A 53 -18.79 3.65 -7.62
C PHE A 53 -17.64 2.88 -8.30
N GLY A 54 -16.38 3.28 -8.08
CA GLY A 54 -15.20 2.57 -8.59
C GLY A 54 -14.44 1.73 -7.56
N ARG A 55 -14.76 1.89 -6.26
CA ARG A 55 -14.02 1.28 -5.14
C ARG A 55 -14.37 -0.19 -5.00
N LYS A 56 -13.34 -0.99 -4.72
CA LYS A 56 -13.49 -2.42 -4.43
C LYS A 56 -12.62 -2.74 -3.23
N THR A 57 -13.15 -3.55 -2.33
CA THR A 57 -12.50 -3.99 -1.09
C THR A 57 -12.45 -5.50 -1.14
N GLY A 58 -11.37 -6.12 -0.63
CA GLY A 58 -11.26 -7.57 -0.55
C GLY A 58 -11.45 -8.26 -1.90
N SER A 59 -10.91 -7.67 -2.97
CA SER A 59 -11.08 -8.18 -4.33
C SER A 59 -9.73 -8.48 -4.96
N PRO A 60 -9.32 -9.76 -5.04
CA PRO A 60 -8.02 -10.14 -5.56
C PRO A 60 -7.82 -9.72 -7.01
N ARG A 61 -8.84 -9.92 -7.86
CA ARG A 61 -8.81 -9.45 -9.27
C ARG A 61 -8.50 -7.95 -9.36
N HIS A 62 -9.11 -7.15 -8.51
CA HIS A 62 -8.93 -5.69 -8.56
C HIS A 62 -7.60 -5.26 -7.95
N TYR A 63 -7.18 -5.86 -6.84
CA TYR A 63 -5.89 -5.60 -6.22
C TYR A 63 -4.73 -6.00 -7.13
N ALA A 64 -4.83 -7.17 -7.77
CA ALA A 64 -3.83 -7.69 -8.70
C ALA A 64 -3.56 -6.73 -9.87
N ASN A 65 -4.60 -6.08 -10.38
CA ASN A 65 -4.51 -5.16 -11.53
C ASN A 65 -4.03 -3.75 -11.15
N THR A 66 -3.57 -3.53 -9.92
CA THR A 66 -2.99 -2.24 -9.51
C THR A 66 -1.47 -2.33 -9.46
N ARG A 67 -0.81 -1.26 -9.92
CA ARG A 67 0.62 -1.03 -9.65
C ARG A 67 0.80 -0.38 -8.29
N PHE A 68 1.97 -0.56 -7.69
CA PHE A 68 2.30 0.13 -6.45
C PHE A 68 3.32 1.25 -6.67
N VAL A 69 4.34 1.02 -7.51
CA VAL A 69 5.40 1.98 -7.78
C VAL A 69 5.14 2.69 -9.11
N LYS A 70 5.22 4.01 -9.10
CA LYS A 70 5.20 4.83 -10.32
C LYS A 70 6.62 5.02 -10.87
N GLY A 71 7.58 5.30 -9.99
CA GLY A 71 8.98 5.54 -10.34
C GLY A 71 9.63 6.51 -9.36
N ILE A 72 10.73 7.12 -9.78
CA ILE A 72 11.42 8.16 -9.01
C ILE A 72 11.53 9.38 -9.90
N GLU A 73 11.07 10.52 -9.40
CA GLU A 73 11.01 11.79 -10.12
C GLU A 73 11.50 12.86 -9.14
N ASP A 74 12.47 13.68 -9.56
CA ASP A 74 13.02 14.80 -8.76
C ASP A 74 13.51 14.40 -7.36
N GLY A 75 14.12 13.21 -7.23
CA GLY A 75 14.60 12.68 -5.94
C GLY A 75 13.51 12.15 -5.01
N GLU A 76 12.24 12.19 -5.44
CA GLU A 76 11.09 11.68 -4.70
C GLU A 76 10.67 10.30 -5.23
N PHE A 77 10.39 9.38 -4.31
CA PHE A 77 9.83 8.07 -4.61
C PHE A 77 8.33 8.19 -4.85
N LYS A 78 7.89 8.03 -6.10
CA LYS A 78 6.50 8.18 -6.51
C LYS A 78 5.78 6.83 -6.47
N ILE A 79 4.62 6.81 -5.80
CA ILE A 79 3.73 5.64 -5.74
C ILE A 79 2.46 5.86 -6.55
N TYR A 80 1.84 4.76 -6.98
CA TYR A 80 0.62 4.79 -7.76
C TYR A 80 -0.61 4.94 -6.86
N TYR A 81 -1.04 6.18 -6.61
CA TYR A 81 -2.23 6.48 -5.80
C TYR A 81 -3.27 7.29 -6.58
N LYS A 82 -4.53 6.82 -6.56
CA LYS A 82 -5.66 7.46 -7.30
C LYS A 82 -6.79 7.99 -6.40
N GLY A 83 -6.68 7.83 -5.08
CA GLY A 83 -7.72 8.16 -4.09
C GLY A 83 -7.77 9.63 -3.63
N LYS A 84 -8.44 9.88 -2.50
CA LYS A 84 -8.67 11.24 -1.93
C LYS A 84 -7.40 11.68 -1.21
N ASN A 85 -7.24 12.97 -0.94
CA ASN A 85 -6.10 13.49 -0.17
C ASN A 85 -4.73 13.10 -0.79
N ARG A 86 -4.61 13.16 -2.13
CA ARG A 86 -3.37 12.77 -2.85
C ARG A 86 -2.12 13.48 -2.33
N GLY A 87 -2.27 14.69 -1.76
CA GLY A 87 -1.17 15.43 -1.13
C GLY A 87 -0.50 14.68 0.02
N LEU A 88 -1.22 13.85 0.77
CA LEU A 88 -0.68 13.06 1.89
C LEU A 88 0.31 11.98 1.43
N PHE A 89 0.26 11.60 0.15
CA PHE A 89 1.05 10.54 -0.45
C PHE A 89 2.14 11.06 -1.40
N LYS A 90 2.63 12.27 -1.13
CA LYS A 90 3.78 12.89 -1.78
C LYS A 90 4.94 13.03 -0.79
N GLY A 91 6.11 13.35 -1.31
CA GLY A 91 7.33 13.63 -0.55
C GLY A 91 8.01 12.38 0.03
N PHE A 92 7.72 11.18 -0.50
CA PHE A 92 8.40 9.99 -0.02
C PHE A 92 9.84 9.97 -0.47
N THR A 93 10.75 9.67 0.44
CA THR A 93 12.18 9.52 0.11
C THR A 93 12.49 8.06 -0.26
N VAL A 94 13.55 7.85 -1.04
CA VAL A 94 14.07 6.50 -1.32
C VAL A 94 14.42 5.76 -0.03
N ARG A 95 14.94 6.46 0.98
CA ARG A 95 15.22 5.88 2.32
C ARG A 95 13.96 5.32 2.97
N GLN A 96 12.84 6.03 2.89
CA GLN A 96 11.56 5.58 3.44
C GLN A 96 10.98 4.38 2.67
N ALA A 97 11.21 4.31 1.35
CA ALA A 97 10.86 3.18 0.51
C ALA A 97 11.72 1.94 0.84
N ALA A 98 13.03 2.13 0.96
CA ALA A 98 13.98 1.07 1.36
C ALA A 98 13.66 0.48 2.73
N TRP A 99 13.33 1.33 3.71
CA TRP A 99 12.86 0.88 5.02
C TRP A 99 11.63 -0.02 4.92
N LEU A 100 10.61 0.38 4.15
CA LEU A 100 9.42 -0.44 3.96
C LEU A 100 9.74 -1.75 3.22
N SER A 101 10.59 -1.70 2.17
CA SER A 101 11.04 -2.89 1.44
C SER A 101 11.68 -3.90 2.38
N SER A 102 12.59 -3.44 3.25
CA SER A 102 13.31 -4.29 4.21
C SER A 102 12.40 -4.99 5.24
N LEU A 103 11.23 -4.42 5.52
CA LEU A 103 10.24 -5.03 6.41
C LEU A 103 9.38 -6.04 5.65
N LEU A 104 8.88 -5.64 4.48
CA LEU A 104 7.99 -6.48 3.69
C LEU A 104 8.70 -7.73 3.13
N ASN A 105 9.97 -7.63 2.78
CA ASN A 105 10.77 -8.78 2.31
C ASN A 105 10.99 -9.86 3.38
N ARG A 106 10.72 -9.58 4.66
CA ARG A 106 10.78 -10.59 5.73
C ARG A 106 9.56 -11.52 5.74
N LEU A 107 8.48 -11.15 5.04
CA LEU A 107 7.26 -11.94 4.97
C LEU A 107 7.45 -13.11 3.98
N SER A 108 7.31 -14.34 4.46
CA SER A 108 7.23 -15.54 3.64
C SER A 108 5.89 -15.66 2.90
N ASP A 109 5.84 -16.43 1.81
CA ASP A 109 4.57 -16.67 1.08
C ASP A 109 3.55 -17.36 1.97
N ARG A 110 4.03 -18.21 2.87
CA ARG A 110 3.19 -18.84 3.89
C ARG A 110 2.57 -17.82 4.83
N GLN A 111 3.34 -16.88 5.39
CA GLN A 111 2.78 -15.85 6.27
C GLN A 111 1.74 -14.96 5.55
N ILE A 112 2.02 -14.61 4.29
CA ILE A 112 1.07 -13.82 3.49
C ILE A 112 -0.21 -14.62 3.23
N SER A 113 -0.09 -15.87 2.76
CA SER A 113 -1.26 -16.72 2.50
C SER A 113 -2.03 -17.09 3.77
N ASP A 114 -1.35 -17.33 4.89
CA ASP A 114 -1.96 -17.59 6.20
C ASP A 114 -2.84 -16.41 6.64
N ALA A 115 -2.42 -15.16 6.41
CA ALA A 115 -3.22 -13.99 6.73
C ALA A 115 -4.53 -13.93 5.93
N PHE A 116 -4.50 -14.21 4.63
CA PHE A 116 -5.72 -14.25 3.81
C PHE A 116 -6.59 -15.47 4.12
N ARG A 117 -5.99 -16.62 4.46
CA ARG A 117 -6.74 -17.80 4.90
C ARG A 117 -7.47 -17.55 6.22
N ALA A 118 -6.81 -16.90 7.17
CA ALA A 118 -7.41 -16.52 8.45
C ALA A 118 -8.57 -15.52 8.26
N ALA A 119 -8.54 -14.72 7.19
CA ALA A 119 -9.64 -13.86 6.77
C ALA A 119 -10.76 -14.57 5.99
N ASN A 120 -10.74 -15.92 5.93
CA ASN A 120 -11.77 -16.76 5.33
C ASN A 120 -12.00 -16.55 3.81
N TYR A 121 -10.96 -16.16 3.07
CA TYR A 121 -11.00 -16.14 1.61
C TYR A 121 -10.94 -17.55 1.02
N SER A 122 -11.48 -17.72 -0.20
CA SER A 122 -11.33 -18.98 -0.96
C SER A 122 -9.86 -19.28 -1.27
N SER A 123 -9.50 -20.54 -1.50
CA SER A 123 -8.12 -20.92 -1.86
C SER A 123 -7.60 -20.15 -3.09
N ALA A 124 -8.43 -20.03 -4.12
CA ALA A 124 -8.09 -19.27 -5.33
C ALA A 124 -7.85 -17.78 -5.05
N ASP A 125 -8.64 -17.17 -4.15
CA ASP A 125 -8.46 -15.78 -3.74
C ASP A 125 -7.19 -15.60 -2.90
N VAL A 126 -6.91 -16.54 -1.98
CA VAL A 126 -5.68 -16.56 -1.17
C VAL A 126 -4.44 -16.60 -2.06
N ASP A 127 -4.43 -17.47 -3.08
CA ASP A 127 -3.31 -17.57 -4.03
C ASP A 127 -3.16 -16.27 -4.83
N SER A 128 -4.28 -15.72 -5.33
CA SER A 128 -4.28 -14.47 -6.10
C SER A 128 -3.77 -13.28 -5.29
N PHE A 129 -4.18 -13.18 -4.02
CA PHE A 129 -3.68 -12.15 -3.11
C PHE A 129 -2.20 -12.34 -2.78
N THR A 130 -1.80 -13.56 -2.43
CA THR A 130 -0.41 -13.88 -2.09
C THR A 130 0.54 -13.51 -3.21
N ASN A 131 0.22 -13.95 -4.44
CA ASN A 131 0.99 -13.61 -5.64
C ASN A 131 1.02 -12.10 -5.91
N SER A 132 -0.10 -11.40 -5.67
CA SER A 132 -0.18 -9.96 -5.89
C SER A 132 0.59 -9.14 -4.86
N VAL A 133 0.55 -9.55 -3.58
CA VAL A 133 1.37 -8.96 -2.51
C VAL A 133 2.84 -9.18 -2.83
N ARG A 134 3.26 -10.43 -3.12
CA ARG A 134 4.65 -10.74 -3.46
C ARG A 134 5.14 -9.93 -4.66
N ARG A 135 4.34 -9.85 -5.74
CA ARG A 135 4.68 -9.04 -6.92
C ARG A 135 4.91 -7.56 -6.56
N LYS A 136 4.06 -6.96 -5.71
CA LYS A 136 4.21 -5.56 -5.28
C LYS A 136 5.41 -5.34 -4.37
N ILE A 137 5.76 -6.33 -3.53
CA ILE A 137 6.99 -6.31 -2.73
C ILE A 137 8.21 -6.29 -3.67
N THR A 138 8.25 -7.20 -4.65
CA THR A 138 9.32 -7.23 -5.66
C THR A 138 9.37 -5.95 -6.50
N GLU A 139 8.22 -5.34 -6.83
CA GLU A 139 8.15 -4.05 -7.51
C GLU A 139 8.82 -2.93 -6.69
N LEU A 140 8.53 -2.87 -5.38
CA LEU A 140 9.16 -1.92 -4.45
C LEU A 140 10.67 -2.16 -4.35
N ASP A 141 11.07 -3.41 -4.16
CA ASP A 141 12.46 -3.80 -3.94
C ASP A 141 13.35 -3.42 -5.12
N ARG A 142 12.94 -3.79 -6.34
CA ARG A 142 13.66 -3.43 -7.57
C ARG A 142 13.77 -1.93 -7.78
N ALA A 143 12.73 -1.18 -7.39
CA ALA A 143 12.75 0.27 -7.50
C ALA A 143 13.67 0.94 -6.47
N VAL A 144 13.92 0.30 -5.33
CA VAL A 144 14.91 0.75 -4.35
C VAL A 144 16.33 0.41 -4.84
N ASP A 145 16.54 -0.82 -5.31
CA ASP A 145 17.84 -1.31 -5.77
C ASP A 145 18.36 -0.55 -6.99
N SER A 146 17.47 -0.17 -7.92
CA SER A 146 17.87 0.61 -9.10
C SER A 146 18.50 1.95 -8.75
N VAL A 147 18.11 2.56 -7.62
CA VAL A 147 18.72 3.82 -7.13
C VAL A 147 20.08 3.57 -6.51
N VAL A 148 20.21 2.47 -5.76
CA VAL A 148 21.46 2.11 -5.11
C VAL A 148 22.51 1.80 -6.17
N ALA A 149 22.13 1.09 -7.24
CA ALA A 149 23.02 0.74 -8.35
C ALA A 149 23.43 1.93 -9.25
N MET A 150 22.69 3.04 -9.22
CA MET A 150 23.00 4.27 -9.97
C MET A 150 23.92 5.23 -9.18
N ARG A 151 24.29 4.89 -7.94
CA ARG A 151 25.20 5.66 -7.09
C ARG A 151 26.57 5.02 -7.05
#